data_AF-A0A256Z8R3-F1
#
_entry.id   AF-A0A256Z8R3-F1
#
_cell.length_a   1.000
_cell.length_b   1.000
_cell.length_c   1.000
_cell.angle_alpha   90.00
_cell.angle_beta   90.00
_cell.angle_gamma   90.00
#
_symmetry.space_group_name_H-M   'P 1'
#
loop_
_entity.id
_entity.type
_entity.pdbx_description
1 polymer ?
#
loop_
_entity_poly.entity_id
_entity_poly.type
_entity_poly.pdbx_seq_one_letter_code
_entity_poly.pdbx_strand_id
1 'polypeptide(L)'
;MSLLRILIDGGIKVGNDIVIDGFDSSLFRVITHIHSDHVVSLDRSVSIGSKLIGTALTIEWLKILKSLPNNYKLTSLDYGEKIKINDMRLELIKACHIPGSSQVKIELNNGVTLTYTSDFKKPGTETPIIESDVVIIDAVYGRPEYVREFDEYIDEVMADFIKQLLSEGPVYIYGYYGKIQEVMALLRNYGIETPYIVPLKHYKLCKIAERFGLRFGDYVLAGTDEALDIMKDDWYIYFSHMGRRITSLGNHVILSGWEFSRPFRRINSRSWLIAFSDHADFKGLVKYVVESNARVVIVNKPRSTGAEEFAEYLRRKLNINAHVYP
;
A
#
# COMPACT_ATOMS: atom_id res chain seq x y z
N MET A 1 -7.33 -30.65 8.01
CA MET A 1 -7.23 -29.55 7.02
C MET A 1 -6.03 -28.69 7.43
N SER A 2 -5.22 -28.20 6.49
CA SER A 2 -4.11 -27.31 6.84
C SER A 2 -4.67 -26.04 7.49
N LEU A 3 -4.07 -25.61 8.61
CA LEU A 3 -4.50 -24.43 9.37
C LEU A 3 -4.26 -23.12 8.60
N LEU A 4 -3.35 -23.15 7.64
CA LEU A 4 -2.96 -22.02 6.80
C LEU A 4 -2.95 -22.48 5.34
N ARG A 5 -3.44 -21.61 4.43
CA ARG A 5 -3.37 -21.82 2.98
C ARG A 5 -3.27 -20.47 2.25
N ILE A 6 -2.32 -20.36 1.33
CA ILE A 6 -2.30 -19.28 0.33
C ILE A 6 -3.23 -19.68 -0.82
N LEU A 7 -4.06 -18.74 -1.25
CA LEU A 7 -5.06 -18.88 -2.30
C LEU A 7 -4.50 -18.35 -3.61
N ILE A 8 -5.05 -18.82 -4.73
CA ILE A 8 -4.59 -18.44 -6.08
C ILE A 8 -4.71 -16.94 -6.40
N ASP A 9 -5.54 -16.22 -5.65
CA ASP A 9 -5.69 -14.76 -5.74
C ASP A 9 -4.75 -14.01 -4.79
N GLY A 10 -3.80 -14.70 -4.15
CA GLY A 10 -2.88 -14.18 -3.15
C GLY A 10 -3.48 -14.02 -1.76
N GLY A 11 -4.73 -14.41 -1.56
CA GLY A 11 -5.38 -14.37 -0.25
C GLY A 11 -4.83 -15.42 0.71
N ILE A 12 -4.97 -15.16 2.01
CA ILE A 12 -4.46 -16.04 3.06
C ILE A 12 -5.64 -16.55 3.87
N LYS A 13 -5.94 -17.84 3.76
CA LYS A 13 -6.93 -18.51 4.58
C LYS A 13 -6.29 -19.03 5.87
N VAL A 14 -6.88 -18.66 7.01
CA VAL A 14 -6.47 -19.10 8.33
C VAL A 14 -7.65 -19.78 9.02
N GLY A 15 -7.50 -21.07 9.30
CA GLY A 15 -8.59 -21.92 9.77
C GLY A 15 -9.76 -21.98 8.77
N ASN A 16 -10.98 -21.99 9.30
CA ASN A 16 -12.21 -21.99 8.50
C ASN A 16 -12.93 -20.62 8.50
N ASP A 17 -12.43 -19.66 9.27
CA ASP A 17 -13.19 -18.47 9.64
C ASP A 17 -12.62 -17.19 9.05
N ILE A 18 -11.32 -17.15 8.72
CA ILE A 18 -10.62 -15.93 8.31
C ILE A 18 -10.03 -16.11 6.92
N VAL A 19 -10.28 -15.13 6.05
CA VAL A 19 -9.48 -14.88 4.85
C VAL A 19 -8.90 -13.46 4.90
N ILE A 20 -7.61 -13.32 4.60
CA ILE A 20 -6.93 -12.03 4.49
C ILE A 20 -6.75 -11.71 3.00
N ASP A 21 -7.17 -10.52 2.57
CA ASP A 21 -7.03 -9.91 1.23
C ASP A 21 -7.60 -10.64 -0.01
N GLY A 22 -7.80 -11.95 0.04
CA GLY A 22 -8.46 -12.72 -1.03
C GLY A 22 -9.92 -13.03 -0.76
N PHE A 23 -10.45 -13.97 -1.55
CA PHE A 23 -11.82 -14.47 -1.42
C PHE A 23 -11.88 -15.94 -1.03
N ASP A 24 -12.62 -16.22 0.04
CA ASP A 24 -13.05 -17.53 0.49
C ASP A 24 -14.44 -17.38 1.14
N SER A 25 -15.17 -18.48 1.33
CA SER A 25 -16.46 -18.48 2.04
C SER A 25 -16.33 -18.32 3.56
N SER A 26 -15.25 -17.69 4.02
CA SER A 26 -14.94 -17.44 5.42
C SER A 26 -15.88 -16.40 6.02
N LEU A 27 -16.19 -16.55 7.32
CA LEU A 27 -17.07 -15.64 8.07
C LEU A 27 -16.48 -14.23 8.19
N PHE A 28 -15.16 -14.12 8.28
CA PHE A 28 -14.42 -12.88 8.43
C PHE A 28 -13.46 -12.69 7.26
N ARG A 29 -13.48 -11.50 6.67
CA ARG A 29 -12.48 -11.06 5.70
C ARG A 29 -11.69 -9.90 6.28
N VAL A 30 -10.40 -10.09 6.44
CA VAL A 30 -9.46 -9.04 6.85
C VAL A 30 -8.93 -8.37 5.59
N ILE A 31 -8.95 -7.05 5.57
CA ILE A 31 -8.48 -6.23 4.45
C ILE A 31 -7.34 -5.36 4.98
N THR A 32 -6.14 -5.66 4.51
CA THR A 32 -4.92 -4.97 4.94
C THR A 32 -4.90 -3.53 4.46
N HIS A 33 -5.32 -3.29 3.22
CA HIS A 33 -5.38 -1.98 2.57
C HIS A 33 -6.28 -2.00 1.32
N ILE A 34 -6.38 -0.86 0.62
CA ILE A 34 -7.43 -0.60 -0.39
C ILE A 34 -7.06 -0.90 -1.85
N HIS A 35 -5.84 -1.38 -2.14
CA HIS A 35 -5.46 -1.64 -3.54
C HIS A 35 -6.26 -2.80 -4.11
N SER A 36 -6.53 -2.72 -5.41
CA SER A 36 -7.53 -3.55 -6.08
C SER A 36 -7.26 -5.04 -5.96
N ASP A 37 -6.00 -5.40 -5.96
CA ASP A 37 -5.52 -6.75 -5.87
C ASP A 37 -5.66 -7.29 -4.44
N HIS A 38 -5.70 -6.47 -3.38
CA HIS A 38 -5.98 -6.89 -1.99
C HIS A 38 -7.47 -6.89 -1.62
N VAL A 39 -8.34 -6.54 -2.57
CA VAL A 39 -9.80 -6.54 -2.41
C VAL A 39 -10.50 -7.29 -3.54
N VAL A 40 -9.83 -8.31 -4.06
CA VAL A 40 -10.34 -9.18 -5.14
C VAL A 40 -11.64 -9.85 -4.68
N SER A 41 -12.63 -9.84 -5.56
CA SER A 41 -13.94 -10.44 -5.31
C SER A 41 -14.60 -9.99 -3.99
N LEU A 42 -14.36 -8.74 -3.57
CA LEU A 42 -14.98 -8.16 -2.38
C LEU A 42 -16.51 -8.16 -2.47
N ASP A 43 -17.06 -7.94 -3.65
CA ASP A 43 -18.49 -8.07 -3.95
C ASP A 43 -19.03 -9.45 -3.56
N ARG A 44 -18.28 -10.53 -3.80
CA ARG A 44 -18.68 -11.89 -3.42
C ARG A 44 -18.65 -12.07 -1.91
N SER A 45 -17.61 -11.59 -1.22
CA SER A 45 -17.57 -11.57 0.25
C SER A 45 -18.77 -10.80 0.81
N VAL A 46 -19.13 -9.68 0.17
CA VAL A 46 -20.29 -8.88 0.52
C VAL A 46 -21.58 -9.69 0.37
N SER A 47 -21.78 -10.34 -0.77
CA SER A 47 -22.97 -11.14 -1.09
C SER A 47 -23.19 -12.32 -0.14
N ILE A 48 -22.14 -12.98 0.32
CA ILE A 48 -22.25 -14.10 1.28
C ILE A 48 -22.31 -13.63 2.75
N GLY A 49 -22.23 -12.32 2.99
CA GLY A 49 -22.38 -11.75 4.32
C GLY A 49 -21.15 -11.85 5.23
N SER A 50 -19.95 -12.02 4.67
CA SER A 50 -18.68 -12.01 5.41
C SER A 50 -18.47 -10.67 6.13
N LYS A 51 -18.14 -10.70 7.41
CA LYS A 51 -17.80 -9.48 8.15
C LYS A 51 -16.44 -8.96 7.70
N LEU A 52 -16.36 -7.69 7.29
CA LEU A 52 -15.08 -7.08 6.90
C LEU A 52 -14.38 -6.47 8.10
N ILE A 53 -13.09 -6.74 8.23
CA ILE A 53 -12.20 -6.19 9.25
C ILE A 53 -11.08 -5.44 8.56
N GLY A 54 -10.73 -4.26 9.04
CA GLY A 54 -9.58 -3.49 8.54
C GLY A 54 -9.34 -2.29 9.44
N THR A 55 -8.34 -1.47 9.13
CA THR A 55 -8.16 -0.20 9.85
C THR A 55 -9.31 0.76 9.54
N ALA A 56 -9.60 1.69 10.45
CA ALA A 56 -10.68 2.66 10.26
C ALA A 56 -10.57 3.44 8.95
N LEU A 57 -9.35 3.90 8.60
CA LEU A 57 -9.10 4.60 7.34
C LEU A 57 -9.31 3.69 6.12
N THR A 58 -8.79 2.46 6.14
CA THR A 58 -9.00 1.48 5.05
C THR A 58 -10.50 1.24 4.82
N ILE A 59 -11.27 1.01 5.88
CA ILE A 59 -12.72 0.79 5.78
C ILE A 59 -13.45 2.01 5.19
N GLU A 60 -13.15 3.22 5.65
CA GLU A 60 -13.77 4.44 5.13
C GLU A 60 -13.45 4.69 3.66
N TRP A 61 -12.20 4.44 3.25
CA TRP A 61 -11.81 4.52 1.84
C TRP A 61 -12.48 3.45 0.97
N LEU A 62 -12.66 2.23 1.47
CA LEU A 62 -13.39 1.18 0.76
C LEU A 62 -14.85 1.55 0.48
N LYS A 63 -15.53 2.24 1.41
CA LYS A 63 -16.90 2.71 1.18
C LYS A 63 -16.99 3.61 -0.05
N ILE A 64 -15.99 4.47 -0.27
CA ILE A 64 -15.90 5.35 -1.45
C ILE A 64 -15.55 4.58 -2.72
N LEU A 65 -14.61 3.65 -2.64
CA LEU A 65 -14.05 2.99 -3.82
C LEU A 65 -14.87 1.80 -4.32
N LYS A 66 -15.59 1.13 -3.42
CA LYS A 66 -16.31 -0.13 -3.69
C LYS A 66 -17.83 -0.01 -3.50
N SER A 67 -18.33 1.16 -3.11
CA SER A 67 -19.76 1.43 -2.94
C SER A 67 -20.45 0.38 -2.07
N LEU A 68 -19.86 0.08 -0.91
CA LEU A 68 -20.40 -0.89 0.03
C LEU A 68 -21.81 -0.49 0.49
N PRO A 69 -22.71 -1.45 0.79
CA PRO A 69 -24.02 -1.13 1.36
C PRO A 69 -23.89 -0.31 2.66
N ASN A 70 -24.73 0.70 2.85
CA ASN A 70 -24.64 1.65 3.98
C ASN A 70 -24.55 0.99 5.37
N ASN A 71 -25.22 -0.15 5.56
CA ASN A 71 -25.26 -0.90 6.82
C ASN A 71 -24.49 -2.24 6.75
N TYR A 72 -23.48 -2.33 5.91
CA TYR A 72 -22.68 -3.55 5.82
C TYR A 72 -21.93 -3.85 7.13
N LYS A 73 -21.67 -5.13 7.40
CA LYS A 73 -20.98 -5.59 8.62
C LYS A 73 -19.49 -5.22 8.55
N LEU A 74 -19.14 -4.07 9.10
CA LEU A 74 -17.78 -3.54 9.13
C LEU A 74 -17.24 -3.54 10.56
N THR A 75 -15.97 -3.85 10.72
CA THR A 75 -15.23 -3.67 11.98
C THR A 75 -13.92 -2.99 11.67
N SER A 76 -13.83 -1.75 12.12
CA SER A 76 -12.57 -1.03 12.18
C SER A 76 -11.81 -1.44 13.43
N LEU A 77 -10.52 -1.71 13.30
CA LEU A 77 -9.60 -1.87 14.42
C LEU A 77 -8.54 -0.78 14.37
N ASP A 78 -8.20 -0.23 15.53
CA ASP A 78 -7.01 0.59 15.65
C ASP A 78 -5.75 -0.30 15.67
N TYR A 79 -4.60 0.28 15.32
CA TYR A 79 -3.34 -0.48 15.38
C TYR A 79 -3.05 -0.93 16.81
N GLY A 80 -2.69 -2.21 16.97
CA GLY A 80 -2.42 -2.84 18.27
C GLY A 80 -3.68 -3.31 19.01
N GLU A 81 -4.88 -3.01 18.51
CA GLU A 81 -6.11 -3.55 19.07
C GLU A 81 -6.23 -5.05 18.74
N LYS A 82 -6.57 -5.86 19.75
CA LYS A 82 -6.72 -7.30 19.63
C LYS A 82 -8.17 -7.70 19.72
N ILE A 83 -8.62 -8.50 18.77
CA ILE A 83 -9.94 -9.14 18.81
C ILE A 83 -9.82 -10.66 18.83
N LYS A 84 -10.79 -11.31 19.48
CA LYS A 84 -10.90 -12.77 19.47
C LYS A 84 -11.82 -13.19 18.32
N ILE A 85 -11.35 -14.10 17.48
CA ILE A 85 -12.13 -14.77 16.45
C ILE A 85 -12.03 -16.27 16.72
N ASN A 86 -13.11 -16.85 17.25
CA ASN A 86 -13.13 -18.22 17.76
C ASN A 86 -11.99 -18.49 18.74
N ASP A 87 -11.05 -19.36 18.39
CA ASP A 87 -9.90 -19.75 19.20
C ASP A 87 -8.61 -19.01 18.81
N MET A 88 -8.71 -18.02 17.92
CA MET A 88 -7.60 -17.18 17.45
C MET A 88 -7.72 -15.76 18.01
N ARG A 89 -6.58 -15.07 18.16
CA ARG A 89 -6.52 -13.62 18.40
C ARG A 89 -5.93 -12.93 17.20
N LEU A 90 -6.64 -11.94 16.67
CA LEU A 90 -6.21 -11.13 15.53
C LEU A 90 -5.84 -9.73 15.99
N GLU A 91 -4.76 -9.20 15.42
CA GLU A 91 -4.25 -7.86 15.65
C GLU A 91 -3.84 -7.23 14.31
N LEU A 92 -4.19 -5.96 14.09
CA LEU A 92 -3.66 -5.17 12.97
C LEU A 92 -2.49 -4.33 13.46
N ILE A 93 -1.36 -4.43 12.77
CA ILE A 93 -0.14 -3.66 13.08
C ILE A 93 0.17 -2.77 11.87
N LYS A 94 0.74 -1.59 12.09
CA LYS A 94 1.03 -0.66 10.99
C LYS A 94 1.92 -1.31 9.92
N ALA A 95 1.55 -1.15 8.66
CA ALA A 95 2.44 -1.29 7.52
C ALA A 95 2.60 0.08 6.87
N CYS A 96 3.82 0.54 6.62
CA CYS A 96 4.06 1.68 5.75
C CYS A 96 3.93 1.18 4.31
N HIS A 97 2.85 1.51 3.61
CA HIS A 97 2.65 1.22 2.19
C HIS A 97 1.77 2.30 1.58
N ILE A 98 0.56 2.47 2.13
CA ILE A 98 -0.32 3.64 1.93
C ILE A 98 -0.95 4.03 3.28
N PRO A 99 -1.58 5.20 3.41
CA PRO A 99 -2.28 5.54 4.64
C PRO A 99 -3.34 4.50 5.01
N GLY A 100 -3.24 3.93 6.22
CA GLY A 100 -4.15 2.91 6.73
C GLY A 100 -3.75 1.46 6.45
N SER A 101 -2.65 1.20 5.72
CA SER A 101 -2.19 -0.17 5.47
C SER A 101 -1.73 -0.88 6.75
N SER A 102 -2.01 -2.18 6.82
CA SER A 102 -1.74 -3.00 8.01
C SER A 102 -1.11 -4.34 7.67
N GLN A 103 -0.23 -4.78 8.54
CA GLN A 103 0.15 -6.17 8.73
C GLN A 103 -0.91 -6.85 9.59
N VAL A 104 -1.05 -8.16 9.44
CA VAL A 104 -2.01 -8.96 10.23
C VAL A 104 -1.26 -9.98 11.05
N LYS A 105 -1.36 -9.88 12.38
CA LYS A 105 -0.83 -10.88 13.30
C LYS A 105 -1.98 -11.72 13.86
N ILE A 106 -1.80 -13.03 13.82
CA ILE A 106 -2.74 -14.00 14.39
C ILE A 106 -2.00 -14.90 15.37
N GLU A 107 -2.47 -14.91 16.62
CA GLU A 107 -2.06 -15.87 17.64
C GLU A 107 -3.08 -17.01 17.69
N LEU A 108 -2.60 -18.24 17.53
CA LEU A 108 -3.40 -19.46 17.59
C LEU A 108 -3.56 -19.94 19.03
N ASN A 109 -4.55 -20.80 19.27
CA ASN A 109 -4.85 -21.34 20.61
C ASN A 109 -3.69 -22.08 21.29
N ASN A 110 -2.76 -22.61 20.50
CA ASN A 110 -1.57 -23.34 20.94
C ASN A 110 -0.34 -22.42 21.14
N GLY A 111 -0.52 -21.10 21.02
CA GLY A 111 0.52 -20.09 21.18
C GLY A 111 1.35 -19.80 19.93
N VAL A 112 1.12 -20.52 18.83
CA VAL A 112 1.83 -20.26 17.56
C VAL A 112 1.38 -18.92 16.97
N THR A 113 2.35 -18.12 16.54
CA THR A 113 2.11 -16.79 15.96
C THR A 113 2.36 -16.77 14.46
N LEU A 114 1.40 -16.24 13.72
CA LEU A 114 1.44 -16.03 12.28
C LEU A 114 1.42 -14.52 12.01
N THR A 115 2.33 -14.01 11.19
CA THR A 115 2.27 -12.62 10.71
C THR A 115 2.26 -12.60 9.20
N TYR A 116 1.29 -11.92 8.62
CA TYR A 116 1.30 -11.53 7.22
C TYR A 116 1.67 -10.07 7.08
N THR A 117 2.74 -9.80 6.32
CA THR A 117 3.26 -8.44 6.13
C THR A 117 2.35 -7.57 5.28
N SER A 118 1.59 -8.19 4.36
CA SER A 118 1.00 -7.48 3.21
C SER A 118 2.07 -6.73 2.41
N ASP A 119 1.63 -5.76 1.63
CA ASP A 119 2.49 -4.75 1.04
C ASP A 119 3.04 -3.81 2.12
N PHE A 120 4.35 -3.58 2.08
CA PHE A 120 5.05 -2.70 2.99
C PHE A 120 6.33 -2.15 2.35
N LYS A 121 6.81 -1.01 2.84
CA LYS A 121 8.13 -0.39 2.63
C LYS A 121 8.72 0.03 3.98
N LYS A 122 9.98 0.48 3.97
CA LYS A 122 10.69 1.04 5.13
C LYS A 122 10.63 0.13 6.40
N PRO A 123 11.05 -1.16 6.31
CA PRO A 123 11.04 -2.08 7.45
C PRO A 123 12.01 -1.66 8.56
N GLY A 124 11.52 -1.73 9.79
CA GLY A 124 12.24 -1.38 11.02
C GLY A 124 12.23 0.11 11.35
N THR A 125 11.80 0.98 10.44
CA THR A 125 11.66 2.43 10.67
C THR A 125 10.21 2.86 10.71
N GLU A 126 9.45 2.63 9.64
CA GLU A 126 8.03 2.98 9.57
C GLU A 126 7.09 1.78 9.58
N THR A 127 7.55 0.65 9.04
CA THR A 127 6.89 -0.66 9.19
C THR A 127 7.58 -1.40 10.35
N PRO A 128 6.93 -1.58 11.51
CA PRO A 128 7.48 -2.39 12.59
C PRO A 128 7.72 -3.81 12.12
N ILE A 129 8.88 -4.38 12.46
CA ILE A 129 9.17 -5.79 12.19
C ILE A 129 8.64 -6.60 13.37
N ILE A 130 7.83 -7.62 13.09
CA ILE A 130 7.10 -8.38 14.10
C ILE A 130 7.77 -9.73 14.29
N GLU A 131 8.21 -10.04 15.51
CA GLU A 131 8.64 -11.39 15.87
C GLU A 131 7.44 -12.36 15.81
N SER A 132 7.60 -13.46 15.07
CA SER A 132 6.55 -14.47 14.87
C SER A 132 7.12 -15.84 14.48
N ASP A 133 6.44 -16.92 14.84
CA ASP A 133 6.86 -18.28 14.45
C ASP A 133 6.83 -18.47 12.92
N VAL A 134 5.80 -17.91 12.27
CA VAL A 134 5.62 -17.95 10.83
C VAL A 134 5.43 -16.54 10.29
N VAL A 135 6.21 -16.19 9.27
CA VAL A 135 6.02 -14.95 8.49
C VAL A 135 5.57 -15.30 7.09
N ILE A 136 4.46 -14.71 6.66
CA ILE A 136 3.96 -14.73 5.29
C ILE A 136 4.30 -13.37 4.69
N ILE A 137 5.03 -13.36 3.58
CA ILE A 137 5.57 -12.13 2.99
C ILE A 137 5.24 -12.02 1.51
N ASP A 138 4.84 -10.82 1.11
CA ASP A 138 4.72 -10.43 -0.30
C ASP A 138 6.08 -9.92 -0.78
N ALA A 139 6.69 -10.64 -1.71
CA ALA A 139 8.02 -10.33 -2.24
C ALA A 139 7.91 -9.71 -3.64
N VAL A 140 7.25 -8.54 -3.74
CA VAL A 140 7.08 -7.80 -5.01
C VAL A 140 8.43 -7.59 -5.70
N TYR A 141 9.48 -7.33 -4.93
CA TYR A 141 10.86 -7.16 -5.39
C TYR A 141 11.77 -8.31 -4.92
N GLY A 142 11.32 -9.56 -5.10
CA GLY A 142 11.99 -10.76 -4.60
C GLY A 142 13.30 -11.16 -5.29
N ARG A 143 13.73 -10.45 -6.34
CA ARG A 143 15.01 -10.74 -7.03
C ARG A 143 16.14 -9.87 -6.48
N PRO A 144 17.36 -10.42 -6.31
CA PRO A 144 18.50 -9.67 -5.76
C PRO A 144 18.86 -8.37 -6.49
N GLU A 145 18.56 -8.26 -7.78
CA GLU A 145 18.79 -7.04 -8.57
C GLU A 145 17.75 -5.93 -8.33
N TYR A 146 16.63 -6.22 -7.66
CA TYR A 146 15.59 -5.24 -7.37
C TYR A 146 15.92 -4.45 -6.10
N VAL A 147 16.96 -3.63 -6.19
CA VAL A 147 17.47 -2.78 -5.12
C VAL A 147 17.47 -1.32 -5.55
N ARG A 148 17.08 -0.42 -4.65
CA ARG A 148 17.15 1.03 -4.87
C ARG A 148 18.08 1.67 -3.85
N GLU A 149 19.30 1.96 -4.29
CA GLU A 149 20.31 2.62 -3.44
C GLU A 149 19.94 4.07 -3.03
N PHE A 150 18.85 4.60 -3.60
CA PHE A 150 18.38 5.97 -3.38
C PHE A 150 17.08 6.06 -2.56
N ASP A 151 16.52 4.94 -2.09
CA ASP A 151 15.23 4.94 -1.37
C ASP A 151 15.26 5.74 -0.06
N GLU A 152 16.43 5.93 0.55
CA GLU A 152 16.56 6.72 1.78
C GLU A 152 16.34 8.23 1.57
N TYR A 153 16.60 8.75 0.36
CA TYR A 153 16.51 10.17 0.04
C TYR A 153 15.54 10.48 -1.10
N ILE A 154 14.75 9.48 -1.54
CA ILE A 154 13.79 9.64 -2.64
C ILE A 154 12.69 10.66 -2.33
N ASP A 155 12.29 10.78 -1.06
CA ASP A 155 11.26 11.71 -0.61
C ASP A 155 11.70 13.17 -0.87
N GLU A 156 12.94 13.51 -0.49
CA GLU A 156 13.55 14.83 -0.72
C GLU A 156 13.79 15.09 -2.21
N VAL A 157 14.39 14.13 -2.92
CA VAL A 157 14.66 14.26 -4.36
C VAL A 157 13.37 14.47 -5.14
N MET A 158 12.28 13.79 -4.79
CA MET A 158 10.98 14.01 -5.42
C MET A 158 10.49 15.43 -5.14
N ALA A 159 10.50 15.89 -3.89
CA ALA A 159 10.02 17.22 -3.55
C ALA A 159 10.78 18.33 -4.29
N ASP A 160 12.11 18.26 -4.30
CA ASP A 160 12.96 19.21 -5.01
C ASP A 160 12.72 19.18 -6.52
N PHE A 161 12.59 17.99 -7.09
CA PHE A 161 12.35 17.84 -8.52
C PHE A 161 10.97 18.38 -8.92
N ILE A 162 9.92 18.13 -8.12
CA ILE A 162 8.60 18.72 -8.33
C ILE A 162 8.64 20.24 -8.23
N LYS A 163 9.39 20.79 -7.26
CA LYS A 163 9.57 22.24 -7.11
C LYS A 163 10.24 22.86 -8.34
N GLN A 164 11.25 22.20 -8.90
CA GLN A 164 11.87 22.62 -10.15
C GLN A 164 10.85 22.64 -11.29
N LEU A 165 10.10 21.55 -11.48
CA LEU A 165 9.10 21.48 -12.55
C LEU A 165 8.00 22.55 -12.41
N LEU A 166 7.60 22.89 -11.18
CA LEU A 166 6.63 23.96 -10.92
C LEU A 166 7.13 25.35 -11.34
N SER A 167 8.44 25.59 -11.35
CA SER A 167 9.02 26.84 -11.87
C SER A 167 8.93 26.95 -13.39
N GLU A 168 8.69 25.83 -14.08
CA GLU A 168 8.57 25.74 -15.54
C GLU A 168 7.11 25.62 -16.02
N GLY A 169 6.14 25.54 -15.10
CA GLY A 169 4.71 25.43 -15.37
C GLY A 169 3.99 24.40 -14.49
N PRO A 170 2.71 24.12 -14.75
CA PRO A 170 1.92 23.27 -13.87
C PRO A 170 2.36 21.82 -13.93
N VAL A 171 2.24 21.10 -12.81
CA VAL A 171 2.68 19.70 -12.69
C VAL A 171 1.49 18.77 -12.55
N TYR A 172 1.47 17.69 -13.33
CA TYR A 172 0.49 16.62 -13.31
C TYR A 172 1.10 15.36 -12.74
N ILE A 173 0.69 14.93 -11.55
CA ILE A 173 1.24 13.74 -10.88
C ILE A 173 0.26 12.57 -11.01
N TYR A 174 0.77 11.44 -11.49
CA TYR A 174 0.00 10.21 -11.71
C TYR A 174 0.40 9.12 -10.72
N GLY A 175 -0.59 8.57 -10.03
CA GLY A 175 -0.41 7.51 -9.05
C GLY A 175 -1.70 6.76 -8.76
N TYR A 176 -1.64 5.74 -7.90
CA TYR A 176 -2.81 4.98 -7.46
C TYR A 176 -3.49 5.67 -6.26
N TYR A 177 -4.69 5.21 -5.90
CA TYR A 177 -5.32 5.61 -4.64
C TYR A 177 -4.44 5.18 -3.44
N GLY A 178 -4.38 6.00 -2.40
CA GLY A 178 -3.43 5.81 -1.30
C GLY A 178 -2.09 6.48 -1.58
N LYS A 179 -1.39 6.07 -2.66
CA LYS A 179 -0.11 6.69 -3.08
C LYS A 179 -0.24 8.19 -3.30
N ILE A 180 -1.27 8.62 -4.02
CA ILE A 180 -1.48 10.05 -4.26
C ILE A 180 -1.66 10.82 -2.95
N GLN A 181 -2.42 10.28 -2.00
CA GLN A 181 -2.60 10.92 -0.70
C GLN A 181 -1.28 10.98 0.08
N GLU A 182 -0.49 9.91 0.07
CA GLU A 182 0.85 9.93 0.67
C GLU A 182 1.73 11.04 0.05
N VAL A 183 1.82 11.10 -1.28
CA VAL A 183 2.63 12.11 -1.98
C VAL A 183 2.12 13.52 -1.73
N MET A 184 0.80 13.75 -1.70
CA MET A 184 0.23 15.06 -1.36
C MET A 184 0.69 15.54 0.01
N ALA A 185 0.63 14.66 1.03
CA ALA A 185 1.06 14.99 2.39
C ALA A 185 2.58 15.18 2.48
N LEU A 186 3.35 14.32 1.80
CA LEU A 186 4.81 14.41 1.71
C LEU A 186 5.22 15.77 1.13
N LEU A 187 4.69 16.16 -0.04
CA LEU A 187 5.05 17.43 -0.67
C LEU A 187 4.74 18.64 0.24
N ARG A 188 3.64 18.59 1.02
CA ARG A 188 3.35 19.63 2.03
C ARG A 188 4.39 19.65 3.15
N ASN A 189 4.83 18.50 3.63
CA ASN A 189 5.87 18.40 4.66
C ASN A 189 7.23 18.96 4.17
N TYR A 190 7.49 18.91 2.87
CA TYR A 190 8.66 19.53 2.23
C TYR A 190 8.43 21.00 1.80
N GLY A 191 7.36 21.65 2.28
CA GLY A 191 7.13 23.08 2.08
C GLY A 191 6.65 23.47 0.68
N ILE A 192 6.13 22.51 -0.11
CA ILE A 192 5.44 22.84 -1.36
C ILE A 192 4.06 23.38 -0.98
N GLU A 193 3.79 24.66 -1.21
CA GLU A 193 2.52 25.32 -0.81
C GLU A 193 1.55 25.57 -1.97
N THR A 194 1.93 25.23 -3.20
CA THR A 194 1.07 25.44 -4.38
C THR A 194 -0.29 24.73 -4.27
N PRO A 195 -1.39 25.32 -4.77
CA PRO A 195 -2.70 24.68 -4.72
C PRO A 195 -2.71 23.31 -5.41
N TYR A 196 -3.40 22.35 -4.81
CA TYR A 196 -3.61 21.05 -5.43
C TYR A 196 -4.97 20.96 -6.09
N ILE A 197 -5.05 20.37 -7.28
CA ILE A 197 -6.30 20.08 -7.98
C ILE A 197 -6.48 18.57 -8.05
N VAL A 198 -7.62 18.08 -7.58
CA VAL A 198 -7.87 16.64 -7.47
C VAL A 198 -9.26 16.24 -8.00
N PRO A 199 -9.39 15.13 -8.75
CA PRO A 199 -10.69 14.57 -9.13
C PRO A 199 -11.54 14.15 -7.92
N LEU A 200 -12.86 14.04 -8.12
CA LEU A 200 -13.85 13.75 -7.07
C LEU A 200 -13.49 12.59 -6.13
N LYS A 201 -12.97 11.47 -6.66
CA LYS A 201 -12.57 10.33 -5.82
C LYS A 201 -11.41 10.70 -4.89
N HIS A 202 -10.35 11.31 -5.42
CA HIS A 202 -9.23 11.78 -4.60
C HIS A 202 -9.67 12.83 -3.59
N TYR A 203 -10.51 13.78 -3.99
CA TYR A 203 -11.08 14.79 -3.08
C TYR A 203 -11.75 14.15 -1.86
N LYS A 204 -12.64 13.16 -2.08
CA LYS A 204 -13.32 12.42 -1.00
C LYS A 204 -12.34 11.65 -0.12
N LEU A 205 -11.35 10.96 -0.72
CA LEU A 205 -10.33 10.23 0.03
C LEU A 205 -9.49 11.16 0.92
N CYS A 206 -9.10 12.33 0.41
CA CYS A 206 -8.39 13.35 1.17
C CYS A 206 -9.25 13.84 2.35
N LYS A 207 -10.51 14.22 2.12
CA LYS A 207 -11.42 14.67 3.19
C LYS A 207 -11.59 13.62 4.30
N ILE A 208 -11.62 12.34 3.94
CA ILE A 208 -11.63 11.25 4.91
C ILE A 208 -10.32 11.19 5.69
N ALA A 209 -9.18 11.21 4.98
CA ALA A 209 -7.85 11.05 5.56
C ALA A 209 -7.44 12.21 6.48
N GLU A 210 -7.95 13.42 6.26
CA GLU A 210 -7.76 14.56 7.17
C GLU A 210 -8.29 14.25 8.58
N ARG A 211 -9.40 13.51 8.70
CA ARG A 211 -9.95 13.06 9.99
C ARG A 211 -9.03 12.07 10.72
N PHE A 212 -8.09 11.46 9.99
CA PHE A 212 -7.07 10.55 10.50
C PHE A 212 -5.68 11.21 10.59
N GLY A 213 -5.61 12.54 10.52
CA GLY A 213 -4.40 13.31 10.81
C GLY A 213 -3.50 13.63 9.62
N LEU A 214 -3.86 13.20 8.39
CA LEU A 214 -3.13 13.62 7.21
C LEU A 214 -3.36 15.10 6.91
N ARG A 215 -2.34 15.79 6.40
CA ARG A 215 -2.38 17.22 6.11
C ARG A 215 -2.05 17.44 4.64
N PHE A 216 -3.00 18.02 3.90
CA PHE A 216 -2.85 18.26 2.47
C PHE A 216 -2.77 19.74 2.09
N GLY A 217 -2.92 20.67 3.05
CA GLY A 217 -3.01 22.10 2.77
C GLY A 217 -4.16 22.42 1.82
N ASP A 218 -3.96 23.37 0.92
CA ASP A 218 -4.99 23.79 -0.02
C ASP A 218 -5.14 22.78 -1.16
N TYR A 219 -6.35 22.23 -1.31
CA TYR A 219 -6.72 21.39 -2.44
C TYR A 219 -8.18 21.57 -2.83
N VAL A 220 -8.44 21.63 -4.14
CA VAL A 220 -9.76 21.92 -4.71
C VAL A 220 -10.24 20.78 -5.60
N LEU A 221 -11.57 20.69 -5.76
CA LEU A 221 -12.20 19.70 -6.62
C LEU A 221 -12.04 20.12 -8.09
N ALA A 222 -11.45 19.24 -8.92
CA ALA A 222 -11.33 19.49 -10.35
C ALA A 222 -12.70 19.75 -11.01
N GLY A 223 -12.77 20.78 -11.86
CA GLY A 223 -13.96 21.15 -12.60
C GLY A 223 -14.88 22.18 -11.92
N THR A 224 -14.51 22.68 -10.74
CA THR A 224 -15.18 23.84 -10.12
C THR A 224 -14.62 25.16 -10.67
N ASP A 225 -15.36 26.26 -10.51
CA ASP A 225 -14.90 27.60 -10.90
C ASP A 225 -13.59 28.00 -10.21
N GLU A 226 -13.45 27.64 -8.93
CA GLU A 226 -12.21 27.84 -8.16
C GLU A 226 -11.02 27.11 -8.78
N ALA A 227 -11.21 25.85 -9.21
CA ALA A 227 -10.15 25.11 -9.90
C ALA A 227 -9.80 25.74 -11.25
N LEU A 228 -10.80 26.23 -12.00
CA LEU A 228 -10.57 26.92 -13.28
C LEU A 228 -9.83 28.25 -13.08
N ASP A 229 -10.06 28.95 -11.98
CA ASP A 229 -9.37 30.19 -11.64
C ASP A 229 -7.89 29.94 -11.31
N ILE A 230 -7.61 28.98 -10.42
CA ILE A 230 -6.23 28.53 -10.09
C ILE A 230 -5.46 28.12 -11.36
N MET A 231 -6.13 27.46 -12.31
CA MET A 231 -5.47 27.00 -13.53
C MET A 231 -5.01 28.13 -14.45
N LYS A 232 -5.46 29.37 -14.27
CA LYS A 232 -5.00 30.53 -15.06
C LYS A 232 -3.59 30.99 -14.68
N ASP A 233 -3.16 30.70 -13.46
CA ASP A 233 -1.87 31.14 -12.93
C ASP A 233 -0.72 30.21 -13.31
N ASP A 234 -1.01 29.06 -13.96
CA ASP A 234 -0.04 28.02 -14.34
C ASP A 234 0.86 27.52 -13.18
N TRP A 235 0.45 27.78 -11.93
CA TRP A 235 1.18 27.40 -10.72
C TRP A 235 0.30 26.53 -9.81
N TYR A 236 0.20 25.25 -10.17
CA TYR A 236 -0.57 24.25 -9.43
C TYR A 236 -0.01 22.84 -9.63
N ILE A 237 -0.37 21.92 -8.73
CA ILE A 237 -0.21 20.48 -8.96
C ILE A 237 -1.57 19.82 -9.16
N TYR A 238 -1.76 19.14 -10.27
CA TYR A 238 -2.93 18.31 -10.54
C TYR A 238 -2.60 16.84 -10.26
N PHE A 239 -3.30 16.20 -9.34
CA PHE A 239 -3.15 14.76 -9.09
C PHE A 239 -4.19 13.94 -9.83
N SER A 240 -3.79 12.83 -10.43
CA SER A 240 -4.69 11.97 -11.19
C SER A 240 -4.36 10.49 -11.07
N HIS A 241 -5.39 9.65 -11.13
CA HIS A 241 -5.18 8.21 -11.14
C HIS A 241 -4.32 7.76 -12.34
N MET A 242 -3.41 6.80 -12.14
CA MET A 242 -2.45 6.30 -13.14
C MET A 242 -3.05 5.99 -14.52
N GLY A 243 -4.26 5.40 -14.55
CA GLY A 243 -4.95 5.06 -15.81
C GLY A 243 -5.69 6.20 -16.51
N ARG A 244 -5.65 7.44 -15.99
CA ARG A 244 -6.35 8.58 -16.59
C ARG A 244 -5.39 9.44 -17.40
N ARG A 245 -5.70 9.63 -18.68
CA ARG A 245 -4.97 10.54 -19.56
C ARG A 245 -5.49 11.96 -19.41
N ILE A 246 -4.59 12.92 -19.24
CA ILE A 246 -4.90 14.35 -19.26
C ILE A 246 -4.15 14.95 -20.44
N THR A 247 -4.87 15.65 -21.30
CA THR A 247 -4.29 16.39 -22.41
C THR A 247 -3.98 17.80 -21.94
N SER A 248 -2.78 17.99 -21.39
CA SER A 248 -2.25 19.29 -20.98
C SER A 248 -0.87 19.51 -21.56
N LEU A 249 -0.47 20.78 -21.63
CA LEU A 249 0.87 21.20 -22.01
C LEU A 249 1.81 21.31 -20.81
N GLY A 250 1.36 21.04 -19.58
CA GLY A 250 2.19 21.05 -18.38
C GLY A 250 3.19 19.90 -18.28
N ASN A 251 3.84 19.81 -17.12
CA ASN A 251 4.83 18.82 -16.78
C ASN A 251 4.18 17.56 -16.20
N HIS A 252 4.43 16.38 -16.76
CA HIS A 252 3.78 15.13 -16.35
C HIS A 252 4.74 14.22 -15.57
N VAL A 253 4.35 13.80 -14.38
CA VAL A 253 5.16 12.97 -13.49
C VAL A 253 4.41 11.68 -13.17
N ILE A 254 5.01 10.56 -13.54
CA ILE A 254 4.50 9.21 -13.25
C ILE A 254 5.25 8.67 -12.04
N LEU A 255 4.52 8.31 -10.98
CA LEU A 255 5.08 7.64 -9.82
C LEU A 255 5.14 6.13 -10.06
N SER A 256 6.33 5.54 -10.07
CA SER A 256 6.51 4.12 -10.35
C SER A 256 7.46 3.48 -9.35
N GLY A 257 7.17 2.24 -8.95
CA GLY A 257 8.12 1.40 -8.22
C GLY A 257 9.04 0.60 -9.14
N TRP A 258 8.84 0.60 -10.45
CA TRP A 258 9.60 -0.24 -11.40
C TRP A 258 10.81 0.46 -12.03
N GLU A 259 11.39 1.41 -11.32
CA GLU A 259 12.68 2.02 -11.64
C GLU A 259 13.65 1.74 -10.50
N PHE A 260 14.82 1.20 -10.83
CA PHE A 260 15.84 0.76 -9.87
C PHE A 260 17.18 1.44 -10.09
N SER A 261 17.41 2.03 -11.27
CA SER A 261 18.72 2.54 -11.65
C SER A 261 18.97 3.98 -11.20
N ARG A 262 17.90 4.77 -11.06
CA ARG A 262 17.99 6.20 -10.77
C ARG A 262 16.71 6.73 -10.10
N PRO A 263 16.79 7.83 -9.32
CA PRO A 263 15.63 8.40 -8.63
C PRO A 263 14.52 8.87 -9.57
N PHE A 264 14.88 9.41 -10.74
CA PHE A 264 13.94 9.80 -11.77
C PHE A 264 14.56 9.71 -13.16
N ARG A 265 13.72 9.53 -14.19
CA ARG A 265 14.14 9.57 -15.59
C ARG A 265 13.15 10.34 -16.45
N ARG A 266 13.67 11.04 -17.46
CA ARG A 266 12.86 11.68 -18.48
C ARG A 266 12.33 10.63 -19.46
N ILE A 267 11.04 10.69 -19.78
CA ILE A 267 10.37 9.86 -20.78
C ILE A 267 10.31 10.62 -22.12
N ASN A 268 9.92 11.89 -22.07
CA ASN A 268 9.86 12.79 -23.22
C ASN A 268 10.07 14.25 -22.77
N SER A 269 9.86 15.23 -23.65
CA SER A 269 10.12 16.64 -23.35
C SER A 269 9.39 17.16 -22.10
N ARG A 270 8.21 16.64 -21.77
CA ARG A 270 7.37 17.09 -20.65
C ARG A 270 6.86 15.93 -19.79
N SER A 271 7.54 14.79 -19.79
CA SER A 271 7.12 13.66 -18.98
C SER A 271 8.32 12.99 -18.32
N TRP A 272 8.15 12.68 -17.04
CA TRP A 272 9.15 12.06 -16.18
C TRP A 272 8.53 10.90 -15.42
N LEU A 273 9.38 9.94 -15.08
CA LEU A 273 9.08 8.87 -14.15
C LEU A 273 9.93 9.09 -12.91
N ILE A 274 9.31 9.10 -11.73
CA ILE A 274 10.01 9.11 -10.44
C ILE A 274 9.88 7.72 -9.82
N ALA A 275 10.99 7.20 -9.32
CA ALA A 275 11.14 5.88 -8.70
C ALA A 275 10.55 5.82 -7.29
N PHE A 276 9.32 6.33 -7.11
CA PHE A 276 8.61 6.34 -5.84
C PHE A 276 7.82 5.04 -5.66
N SER A 277 8.45 4.08 -4.99
CA SER A 277 7.87 2.76 -4.73
C SER A 277 7.00 2.72 -3.47
N ASP A 278 6.01 1.82 -3.46
CA ASP A 278 5.21 1.52 -2.27
C ASP A 278 5.63 0.21 -1.58
N HIS A 279 6.65 -0.48 -2.10
CA HIS A 279 7.10 -1.75 -1.54
C HIS A 279 8.60 -1.73 -1.24
N ALA A 280 8.97 -2.46 -0.19
CA ALA A 280 10.34 -2.72 0.21
C ALA A 280 11.06 -3.43 -0.93
N ASP A 281 12.22 -2.89 -1.29
CA ASP A 281 13.13 -3.51 -2.23
C ASP A 281 13.69 -4.84 -1.68
N PHE A 282 14.53 -5.53 -2.45
CA PHE A 282 15.08 -6.82 -2.04
C PHE A 282 15.80 -6.75 -0.68
N LYS A 283 16.57 -5.69 -0.42
CA LYS A 283 17.28 -5.50 0.86
C LYS A 283 16.27 -5.34 2.00
N GLY A 284 15.22 -4.56 1.81
CA GLY A 284 14.14 -4.41 2.78
C GLY A 284 13.40 -5.71 3.08
N LEU A 285 13.09 -6.52 2.06
CA LEU A 285 12.46 -7.84 2.23
C LEU A 285 13.35 -8.78 3.07
N VAL A 286 14.65 -8.84 2.76
CA VAL A 286 15.63 -9.62 3.53
C VAL A 286 15.70 -9.14 4.97
N LYS A 287 15.77 -7.82 5.18
CA LYS A 287 15.84 -7.22 6.53
C LYS A 287 14.64 -7.63 7.37
N TYR A 288 13.42 -7.51 6.84
CA TYR A 288 12.21 -7.89 7.54
C TYR A 288 12.26 -9.35 8.01
N VAL A 289 12.62 -10.26 7.11
CA VAL A 289 12.66 -11.70 7.39
C VAL A 289 13.74 -12.08 8.42
N VAL A 290 14.93 -11.45 8.34
CA VAL A 290 16.02 -11.73 9.29
C VAL A 290 15.64 -11.24 10.69
N GLU A 291 15.16 -10.00 10.81
CA GLU A 291 14.84 -9.39 12.10
C GLU A 291 13.53 -9.90 12.71
N SER A 292 12.65 -10.56 11.93
CA SER A 292 11.43 -11.18 12.46
C SER A 292 11.69 -12.48 13.24
N ASN A 293 12.91 -13.03 13.21
CA ASN A 293 13.30 -14.29 13.86
C ASN A 293 12.35 -15.47 13.55
N ALA A 294 11.79 -15.49 12.33
CA ALA A 294 10.77 -16.46 11.99
C ALA A 294 11.35 -17.85 11.84
N ARG A 295 10.65 -18.85 12.40
CA ARG A 295 11.04 -20.27 12.25
C ARG A 295 10.71 -20.77 10.86
N VAL A 296 9.66 -20.23 10.25
CA VAL A 296 9.22 -20.54 8.88
C VAL A 296 8.85 -19.25 8.16
N VAL A 297 9.34 -19.11 6.94
CA VAL A 297 8.94 -18.03 6.03
C VAL A 297 8.14 -18.61 4.87
N ILE A 298 7.02 -17.99 4.56
CA ILE A 298 6.16 -18.32 3.43
C ILE A 298 6.15 -17.14 2.48
N VAL A 299 6.66 -17.33 1.27
CA VAL A 299 6.59 -16.33 0.21
C VAL A 299 5.27 -16.51 -0.55
N ASN A 300 4.46 -15.46 -0.56
CA ASN A 300 3.16 -15.43 -1.23
C ASN A 300 3.36 -15.24 -2.74
N LYS A 301 3.34 -16.32 -3.51
CA LYS A 301 3.72 -16.30 -4.93
C LYS A 301 2.87 -15.38 -5.81
N PRO A 302 1.52 -15.33 -5.69
CA PRO A 302 0.69 -14.40 -6.46
C PRO A 302 1.05 -12.92 -6.28
N ARG A 303 1.63 -12.56 -5.14
CA ARG A 303 2.00 -11.17 -4.79
C ARG A 303 3.46 -10.84 -5.06
N SER A 304 4.22 -11.77 -5.65
CA SER A 304 5.67 -11.69 -5.66
C SER A 304 6.24 -11.74 -7.07
N THR A 305 7.19 -10.85 -7.36
CA THR A 305 8.06 -11.00 -8.53
C THR A 305 9.38 -11.62 -8.07
N GLY A 306 9.64 -12.85 -8.47
CA GLY A 306 10.82 -13.59 -8.05
C GLY A 306 10.65 -14.33 -6.72
N ALA A 307 9.45 -14.84 -6.42
CA ALA A 307 9.19 -15.59 -5.18
C ALA A 307 10.14 -16.79 -4.99
N GLU A 308 10.44 -17.52 -6.06
CA GLU A 308 11.33 -18.69 -6.01
C GLU A 308 12.77 -18.25 -5.73
N GLU A 309 13.23 -17.20 -6.43
CA GLU A 309 14.54 -16.59 -6.27
C GLU A 309 14.73 -16.04 -4.85
N PHE A 310 13.72 -15.37 -4.29
CA PHE A 310 13.74 -14.87 -2.92
C PHE A 310 13.85 -16.01 -1.91
N ALA A 311 12.97 -17.02 -2.00
CA ALA A 311 12.98 -18.16 -1.10
C ALA A 311 14.29 -18.98 -1.22
N GLU A 312 14.83 -19.12 -2.43
CA GLU A 312 16.13 -19.76 -2.65
C GLU A 312 17.27 -18.98 -2.00
N TYR A 313 17.27 -17.65 -2.13
CA TYR A 313 18.25 -16.79 -1.46
C TYR A 313 18.19 -16.97 0.07
N LEU A 314 16.99 -16.91 0.66
CA LEU A 314 16.80 -17.11 2.10
C LEU A 314 17.37 -18.47 2.56
N ARG A 315 17.07 -19.55 1.84
CA ARG A 315 17.57 -20.91 2.17
C ARG A 315 19.09 -21.02 2.00
N ARG A 316 19.63 -20.62 0.85
CA ARG A 316 21.02 -20.89 0.46
C ARG A 316 22.03 -19.91 1.05
N LYS A 317 21.62 -18.64 1.25
CA LYS A 317 22.53 -17.58 1.70
C LYS A 317 22.38 -17.28 3.19
N LEU A 318 21.16 -17.44 3.73
CA LEU A 318 20.86 -17.08 5.12
C LEU A 318 20.49 -18.27 6.01
N ASN A 319 20.39 -19.49 5.45
CA ASN A 319 19.96 -20.69 6.17
C ASN A 319 18.58 -20.54 6.85
N ILE A 320 17.68 -19.78 6.23
CA ILE A 320 16.31 -19.55 6.70
C ILE A 320 15.36 -20.55 6.04
N ASN A 321 14.50 -21.18 6.83
CA ASN A 321 13.52 -22.14 6.33
C ASN A 321 12.38 -21.42 5.60
N ALA A 322 12.52 -21.27 4.28
CA ALA A 322 11.58 -20.56 3.42
C ALA A 322 10.87 -21.49 2.43
N HIS A 323 9.57 -21.31 2.26
CA HIS A 323 8.72 -22.01 1.30
C HIS A 323 7.96 -21.03 0.41
N VAL A 324 7.57 -21.48 -0.78
CA VAL A 324 6.77 -20.69 -1.73
C VAL A 324 5.41 -21.37 -1.86
N TYR A 325 4.33 -20.62 -1.70
CA TYR A 325 2.97 -21.12 -1.85
C TYR A 325 2.14 -20.27 -2.83
N PRO A 326 1.12 -20.88 -3.48
CA PRO A 326 0.42 -20.32 -4.64
C PRO A 326 -0.71 -19.36 -4.31
#